data_AF-A0A7J2M1E7-F1
#
_entry.id   AF-A0A7J2M1E7-F1
#
_cell.length_a   1.000
_cell.length_b   1.000
_cell.length_c   1.000
_cell.angle_alpha   90.00
_cell.angle_beta   90.00
_cell.angle_gamma   90.00
#
_symmetry.space_group_name_H-M   'P 1'
#
loop_
_entity.id
_entity.type
_entity.pdbx_description
1 polymer ?
#
loop_
_entity_poly.entity_id
_entity_poly.type
_entity_poly.pdbx_seq_one_letter_code
_entity_poly.pdbx_strand_id
1 'polypeptide(L)' 'MARVKVDQDTCIGCGVCSSLCPEIFEMGDDGKSHVKKEVVEGAD' A
#
# COMPACT_ATOMS: atom_id res chain seq x y z
N MET A 1 5.97 -15.61 5.94
CA MET A 1 6.05 -14.46 5.02
C MET A 1 4.65 -13.92 4.80
N ALA A 2 4.32 -12.76 5.37
CA ALA A 2 3.05 -12.10 5.11
C ALA A 2 3.15 -11.30 3.79
N ARG A 3 2.13 -11.39 2.94
CA ARG A 3 2.02 -10.58 1.72
C ARG A 3 0.88 -9.58 1.89
N VAL A 4 1.14 -8.33 1.55
CA VAL A 4 0.14 -7.25 1.59
C VAL A 4 -0.20 -6.87 0.16
N LYS A 5 -1.49 -6.63 -0.09
CA LYS A 5 -2.01 -6.16 -1.38
C LYS A 5 -3.05 -5.05 -1.12
N VAL A 6 -3.16 -4.12 -2.06
CA VAL A 6 -4.28 -3.16 -2.10
C VAL A 6 -5.33 -3.71 -3.05
N ASP A 7 -6.57 -3.81 -2.58
CA ASP A 7 -7.72 -4.10 -3.43
C ASP A 7 -8.17 -2.81 -4.12
N GLN A 8 -8.02 -2.78 -5.45
CA GLN A 8 -8.27 -1.58 -6.24
C GLN A 8 -9.76 -1.28 -6.42
N ASP A 9 -10.65 -2.26 -6.22
CA ASP A 9 -12.09 -2.04 -6.38
C ASP A 9 -12.67 -1.35 -5.14
N THR A 10 -12.11 -1.63 -3.97
CA THR A 10 -12.53 -1.05 -2.69
C THR A 10 -11.71 0.18 -2.28
N CYS A 11 -10.55 0.41 -2.89
CA CYS A 11 -9.74 1.58 -2.62
C CYS A 11 -10.44 2.86 -3.08
N ILE A 12 -10.79 3.71 -2.11
CA ILE A 12 -11.42 5.02 -2.35
C ILE A 12 -10.42 6.18 -2.51
N GLY A 13 -9.12 5.90 -2.50
CA GLY A 13 -8.09 6.93 -2.68
C GLY A 13 -7.91 7.89 -1.50
N CYS A 14 -8.22 7.48 -0.27
CA CYS A 14 -8.17 8.38 0.90
C CYS A 14 -6.77 8.78 1.36
N GLY A 15 -5.71 8.11 0.90
CA GLY A 15 -4.31 8.44 1.23
C GLY A 15 -3.85 8.15 2.67
N VAL A 16 -4.68 7.49 3.48
CA VAL A 16 -4.31 7.16 4.88
C VAL A 16 -3.16 6.15 4.94
N CYS A 17 -3.16 5.13 4.07
CA CYS A 17 -2.12 4.11 4.01
C CYS A 17 -0.73 4.69 3.67
N SER A 18 -0.65 5.56 2.66
CA SER A 18 0.60 6.25 2.29
C SER A 18 1.04 7.27 3.34
N SER A 19 0.12 7.81 4.14
CA SER A 19 0.45 8.69 5.27
C SER A 19 1.00 7.93 6.48
N LEU A 20 0.43 6.76 6.78
CA LEU A 20 0.83 5.94 7.93
C LEU A 20 2.11 5.12 7.65
N CYS A 21 2.21 4.54 6.46
CA CYS A 21 3.30 3.66 6.07
C CYS A 21 3.82 4.04 4.66
N PRO A 22 4.47 5.21 4.52
CA PRO A 22 4.96 5.72 3.23
C PRO A 22 6.06 4.85 2.62
N GLU A 23 6.70 3.98 3.40
CA GLU A 23 7.68 3.00 2.92
C GLU A 23 7.04 1.83 2.17
N ILE A 24 5.79 1.49 2.51
CA ILE A 24 5.05 0.35 1.92
C ILE A 24 4.06 0.81 0.87
N PHE A 25 3.42 1.96 1.08
CA PHE A 25 2.35 2.45 0.21
C PHE A 25 2.72 3.77 -0.47
N GLU A 26 2.25 3.91 -1.71
CA GLU A 26 2.20 5.17 -2.45
C GLU A 26 0.80 5.41 -3.02
N MET A 27 0.54 6.66 -3.39
CA MET A 27 -0.61 7.02 -4.21
C MET A 27 -0.17 7.02 -5.67
N GLY A 28 -0.88 6.26 -6.50
CA GLY A 28 -0.68 6.23 -7.94
C GLY A 28 -1.43 7.35 -8.64
N ASP A 29 -1.12 7.51 -9.93
CA ASP A 29 -1.77 8.52 -10.79
C ASP A 29 -3.24 8.20 -11.09
N ASP A 30 -3.68 6.97 -10.80
CA ASP A 30 -5.09 6.54 -10.84
C ASP A 30 -5.90 7.00 -9.63
N GLY A 31 -5.28 7.74 -8.71
CA GLY A 31 -5.89 8.19 -7.46
C GLY A 31 -6.06 7.06 -6.44
N LYS A 32 -5.47 5.89 -6.65
CA LYS A 32 -5.55 4.74 -5.74
C LYS A 32 -4.21 4.45 -5.08
N SER A 33 -4.23 3.60 -4.06
CA SER A 33 -3.00 3.22 -3.36
C SER A 33 -2.33 2.01 -4.00
N HIS A 34 -1.00 2.04 -4.08
CA HIS A 34 -0.16 0.98 -4.62
C HIS A 34 0.89 0.57 -3.58
N VAL A 35 1.30 -0.69 -3.62
CA VAL A 35 2.37 -1.22 -2.74
C VAL A 35 3.71 -1.04 -3.45
N LYS A 36 4.67 -0.39 -2.79
CA LYS A 36 5.97 0.01 -3.36
C LYS A 36 6.88 -1.16 -3.80
N LYS A 37 6.69 -2.38 -3.25
CA LYS A 37 7.20 -3.69 -3.72
C LYS A 37 6.87 -4.82 -2.71
N GLU A 38 6.79 -6.05 -3.19
CA GLU A 38 6.38 -7.26 -2.45
C GLU A 38 7.42 -7.82 -1.45
N VAL A 39 8.02 -7.04 -0.54
CA VAL A 39 8.67 -7.64 0.65
C VAL A 39 8.61 -6.66 1.83
N VAL A 40 7.82 -7.00 2.84
CA VAL A 40 8.04 -6.49 4.21
C VAL A 40 8.97 -7.49 4.89
N GLU A 41 10.27 -7.19 4.96
CA GLU A 41 11.18 -7.90 5.86
C GLU A 41 10.89 -7.43 7.29
N GLY A 42 10.42 -8.34 8.14
CA GLY A 42 10.11 -8.03 9.54
C GLY A 42 8.97 -8.88 10.10
N ALA A 43 9.22 -10.17 10.30
CA ALA A 43 8.46 -10.99 11.22
C ALA A 43 9.37 -12.11 11.75
N ASP A 44 10.24 -11.74 12.68
CA ASP A 44 10.74 -12.57 13.77
C ASP A 44 10.48 -11.83 15.09
#